data_AF-A0A1W9GFV6-F1
#
_entry.id   AF-A0A1W9GFV6-F1
#
_cell.length_a   1.000
_cell.length_b   1.000
_cell.length_c   1.000
_cell.angle_alpha   90.00
_cell.angle_beta   90.00
_cell.angle_gamma   90.00
#
_symmetry.space_group_name_H-M   'P 1'
#
loop_
_entity.id
_entity.type
_entity.pdbx_description
1 polymer ?
#
loop_
_entity_poly.entity_id
_entity_poly.type
_entity_poly.pdbx_seq_one_letter_code
_entity_poly.pdbx_strand_id
1 'polypeptide(L)'
;MHPLRAIYPATLPSILPSDTHLLIEPNAIEAFLRALEGVPPNWATVYGRGHHDPGHDERLFNLNRERDAAREGNPVLNWRVAFVWPGELSQFDVETRSYAVAVGPEFNPTRWGLVRFKPEEFPSNLRVRPDKNLADRIKRSLAEHANVSVSVVMVGMLIPSESIIYDFSHDAEWVGVIMPVVRVERVEVLFKELQAP
;
A
#
# COMPACT_ATOMS: atom_id res chain seq x y z
N MET A 1 -13.04 6.49 -14.85
CA MET A 1 -13.99 5.52 -14.25
C MET A 1 -13.38 4.14 -14.42
N HIS A 2 -13.18 3.40 -13.32
CA HIS A 2 -12.43 2.15 -13.34
C HIS A 2 -13.38 0.94 -13.48
N PRO A 3 -13.01 -0.10 -14.25
CA PRO A 3 -13.75 -1.35 -14.19
C PRO A 3 -13.54 -2.00 -12.80
N LEU A 4 -14.61 -2.53 -12.20
CA LEU A 4 -14.47 -3.45 -11.07
C LEU A 4 -14.33 -4.84 -11.64
N ARG A 5 -13.17 -5.47 -11.41
CA ARG A 5 -12.92 -6.82 -11.91
C ARG A 5 -12.99 -7.82 -10.76
N ALA A 6 -13.71 -8.93 -10.95
CA ALA A 6 -13.58 -10.09 -10.09
C ALA A 6 -12.36 -10.88 -10.58
N ILE A 7 -11.21 -10.67 -9.91
CA ILE A 7 -9.94 -11.31 -10.26
C ILE A 7 -9.42 -11.98 -9.00
N TYR A 8 -9.05 -13.25 -9.12
CA TYR A 8 -8.38 -13.97 -8.06
C TYR A 8 -6.99 -13.37 -7.84
N PRO A 9 -6.52 -13.16 -6.60
CA PRO A 9 -5.19 -12.59 -6.33
C PRO A 9 -4.05 -13.26 -7.13
N ALA A 10 -4.14 -14.57 -7.35
CA ALA A 10 -3.18 -15.35 -8.14
C ALA A 10 -3.06 -14.93 -9.62
N THR A 11 -4.09 -14.29 -10.19
CA THR A 11 -4.08 -13.83 -11.59
C THR A 11 -3.73 -12.36 -11.72
N LEU A 12 -3.44 -11.65 -10.62
CA LEU A 12 -2.97 -10.27 -10.63
C LEU A 12 -1.76 -10.03 -11.56
N PRO A 13 -0.72 -10.89 -11.61
CA PRO A 13 0.39 -10.70 -12.55
C PRO A 13 -0.04 -10.60 -14.02
N SER A 14 -1.14 -11.25 -14.41
CA SER A 14 -1.59 -11.30 -15.82
C SER A 14 -2.17 -9.98 -16.33
N ILE A 15 -2.52 -9.05 -15.44
CA ILE A 15 -3.13 -7.77 -15.80
C ILE A 15 -2.20 -6.57 -15.60
N LEU A 16 -1.03 -6.80 -15.01
CA LEU A 16 -0.01 -5.77 -14.73
C LEU A 16 1.11 -5.81 -15.78
N PRO A 17 1.88 -4.73 -15.94
CA PRO A 17 3.10 -4.75 -16.74
C PRO A 17 4.05 -5.87 -16.29
N SER A 18 4.70 -6.54 -17.24
CA SER A 18 5.52 -7.74 -16.98
C SER A 18 6.75 -7.50 -16.10
N ASP A 19 7.20 -6.26 -15.98
CA ASP A 19 8.31 -5.81 -15.15
C ASP A 19 7.88 -5.31 -13.76
N THR A 20 6.62 -5.58 -13.36
CA THR A 20 6.09 -5.14 -12.06
C THR A 20 6.47 -6.10 -10.93
N HIS A 21 7.12 -5.57 -9.90
CA HIS A 21 7.42 -6.27 -8.66
C HIS A 21 6.21 -6.20 -7.71
N LEU A 22 5.61 -7.35 -7.40
CA LEU A 22 4.49 -7.43 -6.46
C LEU A 22 4.97 -7.34 -5.01
N LEU A 23 4.66 -6.24 -4.34
CA LEU A 23 5.01 -5.97 -2.93
C LEU A 23 3.76 -6.07 -2.05
N ILE A 24 3.16 -7.26 -2.04
CA ILE A 24 1.93 -7.57 -1.29
C ILE A 24 2.26 -8.47 -0.09
N GLU A 25 2.98 -9.55 -0.35
CA GLU A 25 3.38 -10.49 0.71
C GLU A 25 4.58 -9.95 1.50
N PRO A 26 4.61 -10.13 2.85
CA PRO A 26 5.70 -9.65 3.69
C PRO A 26 7.09 -10.06 3.18
N ASN A 27 7.26 -11.30 2.71
CA ASN A 27 8.54 -11.78 2.19
C ASN A 27 9.02 -11.00 0.95
N ALA A 28 8.09 -10.60 0.07
CA ALA A 28 8.43 -9.82 -1.12
C ALA A 28 8.80 -8.39 -0.75
N ILE A 29 8.07 -7.80 0.21
CA ILE A 29 8.37 -6.47 0.77
C ILE A 29 9.76 -6.47 1.42
N GLU A 30 10.07 -7.48 2.24
CA GLU A 30 11.38 -7.58 2.90
C GLU A 30 12.52 -7.80 1.90
N ALA A 31 12.30 -8.56 0.83
CA ALA A 31 13.29 -8.75 -0.23
C ALA A 31 13.57 -7.45 -1.00
N PHE A 32 12.52 -6.68 -1.28
CA PHE A 32 12.63 -5.35 -1.86
C PHE A 32 13.41 -4.40 -0.95
N LEU A 33 13.07 -4.32 0.34
CA LEU A 33 13.79 -3.49 1.31
C LEU A 33 15.25 -3.94 1.45
N ARG A 34 15.54 -5.25 1.44
CA ARG A 34 16.93 -5.73 1.45
C ARG A 34 17.70 -5.30 0.21
N ALA A 35 17.08 -5.31 -0.97
CA ALA A 35 17.73 -4.87 -2.21
C ALA A 35 17.98 -3.35 -2.22
N LEU A 36 17.07 -2.56 -1.63
CA LEU A 36 17.15 -1.10 -1.63
C LEU A 36 18.01 -0.55 -0.47
N GLU A 37 17.85 -1.09 0.73
CA GLU A 37 18.36 -0.58 2.01
C GLU A 37 19.40 -1.50 2.67
N GLY A 38 19.62 -2.72 2.15
CA GLY A 38 20.56 -3.68 2.71
C GLY A 38 20.07 -4.36 3.99
N VAL A 39 20.07 -3.64 5.11
CA VAL A 39 19.73 -4.19 6.44
C VAL A 39 18.69 -3.34 7.18
N PRO A 40 17.82 -3.97 8.00
CA PRO A 40 16.82 -3.26 8.78
C PRO A 40 17.45 -2.29 9.79
N PRO A 41 16.81 -1.14 10.07
CA PRO A 41 17.24 -0.25 11.16
C PRO A 41 17.19 -0.96 12.51
N ASN A 42 18.11 -0.62 13.40
CA ASN A 42 18.01 -1.00 14.80
C ASN A 42 17.03 -0.06 15.51
N TRP A 43 15.74 -0.38 15.45
CA TRP A 43 14.68 0.46 15.99
C TRP A 43 14.83 0.75 17.48
N ALA A 44 15.37 -0.19 18.27
CA ALA A 44 15.61 0.04 19.69
C ALA A 44 16.63 1.17 19.90
N THR A 45 17.72 1.17 19.13
CA THR A 45 18.73 2.25 19.19
C THR A 45 18.18 3.58 18.69
N VAL A 46 17.39 3.57 17.61
CA VAL A 46 16.83 4.79 17.03
C VAL A 46 15.78 5.39 17.98
N TYR A 47 14.89 4.56 18.54
CA TYR A 47 13.84 4.98 19.49
C TYR A 47 14.42 5.46 20.83
N GLY A 48 15.47 4.81 21.34
CA GLY A 48 16.26 5.26 22.50
C GLY A 48 15.64 4.94 23.86
N ARG A 49 15.13 5.95 24.60
CA ARG A 49 14.50 5.78 25.92
C ARG A 49 13.03 6.22 25.95
N GLY A 50 12.36 6.25 24.79
CA GLY A 50 11.00 6.73 24.67
C GLY A 50 10.90 8.18 24.19
N HIS A 51 9.68 8.68 24.05
CA HIS A 51 9.39 10.00 23.47
C HIS A 51 9.97 11.18 24.24
N HIS A 52 10.40 10.99 25.49
CA HIS A 52 11.06 12.02 26.30
C HIS A 52 12.59 12.02 26.18
N ASP A 53 13.15 11.12 25.38
CA ASP A 53 14.59 11.12 25.08
C ASP A 53 14.91 12.34 24.21
N PRO A 54 15.79 13.26 24.66
CA PRO A 54 16.11 14.47 23.90
C PRO A 54 16.67 14.20 22.49
N GLY A 55 17.27 13.02 22.26
CA GLY A 55 17.80 12.62 20.97
C GLY A 55 16.85 11.78 20.11
N HIS A 56 15.59 11.59 20.52
CA HIS A 56 14.61 10.76 19.81
C HIS A 56 14.42 11.20 18.35
N ASP A 57 14.07 12.47 18.15
CA ASP A 57 13.84 13.04 16.82
C ASP A 57 15.13 13.16 16.01
N GLU A 58 16.24 13.54 16.67
CA GLU A 58 17.53 13.72 16.00
C GLU A 58 18.06 12.40 15.42
N ARG A 59 17.92 11.28 16.15
CA ARG A 59 18.33 9.95 15.64
C ARG A 59 17.49 9.51 14.45
N LEU A 60 16.17 9.72 14.49
CA LEU A 60 15.28 9.40 13.38
C LEU A 60 15.58 10.27 12.15
N PHE A 61 15.81 11.56 12.36
CA PHE A 61 16.19 12.50 11.30
C PHE A 61 17.52 12.11 10.65
N ASN A 62 18.54 11.80 11.46
CA ASN A 62 19.84 11.36 10.96
C ASN A 62 19.72 10.03 10.19
N LEU A 63 18.92 9.07 10.67
CA LEU A 63 18.65 7.82 9.95
C LEU A 63 18.06 8.10 8.56
N ASN A 64 17.01 8.93 8.47
CA ASN A 64 16.39 9.29 7.19
C ASN A 64 17.45 9.86 6.23
N ARG A 65 18.22 10.86 6.67
CA ARG A 65 19.26 11.51 5.84
C ARG A 65 20.35 10.55 5.38
N GLU A 66 20.81 9.66 6.26
CA GLU A 66 21.82 8.65 5.94
C GLU A 66 21.31 7.64 4.90
N ARG A 67 20.06 7.18 5.05
CA ARG A 67 19.45 6.24 4.09
C ARG A 67 19.12 6.90 2.75
N ASP A 68 18.68 8.15 2.75
CA ASP A 68 18.50 8.93 1.52
C ASP A 68 19.79 9.00 0.71
N ALA A 69 20.91 9.37 1.33
CA ALA A 69 22.20 9.44 0.67
C ALA A 69 22.68 8.05 0.19
N ALA A 70 22.47 7.00 0.99
CA ALA A 70 22.88 5.63 0.62
C ALA A 70 22.09 5.05 -0.56
N ARG A 71 20.87 5.53 -0.80
CA ARG A 71 20.02 5.08 -1.92
C ARG A 71 20.38 5.71 -3.26
N GLU A 72 21.12 6.81 -3.28
CA GLU A 72 21.41 7.54 -4.53
C GLU A 72 22.05 6.61 -5.58
N GLY A 73 21.44 6.56 -6.78
CA GLY A 73 21.89 5.69 -7.87
C GLY A 73 21.57 4.20 -7.71
N ASN A 74 20.87 3.78 -6.65
CA ASN A 74 20.47 2.38 -6.49
C ASN A 74 19.48 1.96 -7.62
N PRO A 75 19.77 0.91 -8.40
CA PRO A 75 18.91 0.51 -9.53
C PRO A 75 17.49 0.11 -9.11
N VAL A 76 17.28 -0.30 -7.85
CA VAL A 76 15.96 -0.63 -7.30
C VAL A 76 15.02 0.57 -7.29
N LEU A 77 15.54 1.80 -7.27
CA LEU A 77 14.74 3.02 -7.41
C LEU A 77 13.95 3.08 -8.73
N ASN A 78 14.41 2.37 -9.76
CA ASN A 78 13.75 2.31 -11.06
C ASN A 78 12.78 1.12 -11.20
N TRP A 79 12.57 0.34 -10.14
CA TRP A 79 11.63 -0.76 -10.20
C TRP A 79 10.20 -0.24 -10.25
N ARG A 80 9.40 -0.81 -11.15
CA ARG A 80 7.95 -0.70 -11.06
C ARG A 80 7.45 -1.65 -9.98
N VAL A 81 6.71 -1.13 -9.03
CA VAL A 81 6.19 -1.87 -7.88
C VAL A 81 4.67 -1.84 -7.88
N ALA A 82 4.05 -2.90 -7.35
CA ALA A 82 2.63 -2.94 -7.06
C ALA A 82 2.39 -3.23 -5.58
N PHE A 83 1.52 -2.46 -4.96
CA PHE A 83 1.09 -2.65 -3.58
C PHE A 83 -0.42 -2.52 -3.47
N VAL A 84 -0.99 -2.96 -2.35
CA VAL A 84 -2.43 -3.06 -2.16
C VAL A 84 -2.86 -2.29 -0.92
N TRP A 85 -3.95 -1.53 -1.08
CA TRP A 85 -4.73 -0.98 0.02
C TRP A 85 -6.11 -1.63 0.07
N PRO A 86 -6.67 -1.86 1.27
CA PRO A 86 -8.06 -2.30 1.41
C PRO A 86 -9.01 -1.18 0.99
N GLY A 87 -10.15 -1.57 0.43
CA GLY A 87 -11.26 -0.66 0.25
C GLY A 87 -12.61 -1.33 0.44
N GLU A 88 -13.65 -0.51 0.49
CA GLU A 88 -15.03 -0.94 0.62
C GLU A 88 -15.92 -0.17 -0.36
N LEU A 89 -16.89 -0.86 -0.98
CA LEU A 89 -17.85 -0.22 -1.86
C LEU A 89 -18.95 0.48 -1.05
N SER A 90 -19.29 1.70 -1.48
CA SER A 90 -20.47 2.42 -1.01
C SER A 90 -21.77 1.87 -1.61
N GLN A 91 -22.89 2.53 -1.33
CA GLN A 91 -24.13 2.32 -2.08
C GLN A 91 -23.97 2.71 -3.57
N PHE A 92 -24.84 2.14 -4.41
CA PHE A 92 -24.88 2.43 -5.84
C PHE A 92 -25.38 3.84 -6.09
N ASP A 93 -24.63 4.59 -6.89
CA ASP A 93 -24.97 5.93 -7.33
C ASP A 93 -25.64 5.86 -8.72
N VAL A 94 -26.90 6.28 -8.79
CA VAL A 94 -27.72 6.21 -10.01
C VAL A 94 -27.27 7.23 -11.05
N GLU A 95 -26.78 8.40 -10.64
CA GLU A 95 -26.37 9.47 -11.55
C GLU A 95 -25.10 9.08 -12.30
N THR A 96 -24.12 8.54 -11.57
CA THR A 96 -22.84 8.11 -12.16
C THR A 96 -22.85 6.66 -12.65
N ARG A 97 -23.90 5.90 -12.29
CA ARG A 97 -24.03 4.45 -12.53
C ARG A 97 -22.79 3.69 -12.09
N SER A 98 -22.38 3.93 -10.85
CA SER A 98 -21.12 3.41 -10.27
C SER A 98 -21.22 3.23 -8.76
N TYR A 99 -20.23 2.56 -8.18
CA TYR A 99 -20.01 2.50 -6.74
C TYR A 99 -18.80 3.39 -6.40
N ALA A 100 -18.90 4.21 -5.36
CA ALA A 100 -17.73 4.86 -4.79
C ALA A 100 -16.94 3.83 -3.97
N VAL A 101 -15.62 4.03 -3.88
CA VAL A 101 -14.74 3.18 -3.10
C VAL A 101 -14.13 4.00 -1.97
N ALA A 102 -14.44 3.62 -0.72
CA ALA A 102 -13.71 4.09 0.44
C ALA A 102 -12.41 3.28 0.54
N VAL A 103 -11.27 3.94 0.69
CA VAL A 103 -9.94 3.29 0.67
C VAL A 103 -9.16 3.68 1.91
N GLY A 104 -8.56 2.70 2.57
CA GLY A 104 -7.73 2.90 3.75
C GLY A 104 -6.30 2.43 3.51
N PRO A 105 -5.30 3.00 4.20
CA PRO A 105 -3.92 2.51 4.12
C PRO A 105 -3.80 1.11 4.73
N GLU A 106 -2.90 0.30 4.17
CA GLU A 106 -2.51 -0.99 4.75
C GLU A 106 -1.15 -0.89 5.46
N PHE A 107 -1.07 -1.45 6.67
CA PHE A 107 0.19 -1.65 7.39
C PHE A 107 0.60 -3.10 7.29
N ASN A 108 1.81 -3.36 6.81
CA ASN A 108 2.34 -4.70 6.58
C ASN A 108 3.37 -5.01 7.67
N PRO A 109 3.09 -5.90 8.64
CA PRO A 109 4.08 -6.29 9.63
C PRO A 109 5.22 -7.07 8.99
N THR A 110 6.45 -6.63 9.23
CA THR A 110 7.68 -7.28 8.74
C THR A 110 8.76 -7.28 9.82
N ARG A 111 9.86 -7.98 9.56
CA ARG A 111 11.08 -7.91 10.40
C ARG A 111 11.76 -6.54 10.36
N TRP A 112 11.42 -5.71 9.38
CA TRP A 112 11.92 -4.35 9.27
C TRP A 112 11.07 -3.34 10.06
N GLY A 113 9.96 -3.77 10.68
CA GLY A 113 8.95 -2.87 11.26
C GLY A 113 7.64 -2.92 10.47
N LEU A 114 6.80 -1.91 10.65
CA LEU A 114 5.56 -1.77 9.87
C LEU A 114 5.87 -1.10 8.53
N VAL A 115 5.54 -1.76 7.43
CA VAL A 115 5.68 -1.15 6.09
C VAL A 115 4.32 -0.63 5.63
N ARG A 116 4.25 0.67 5.34
CA ARG A 116 3.06 1.34 4.81
C ARG A 116 3.42 2.11 3.56
N PHE A 117 3.09 1.56 2.40
CA PHE A 117 3.27 2.27 1.14
C PHE A 117 2.46 3.57 1.13
N LYS A 118 3.11 4.66 0.70
CA LYS A 118 2.51 5.99 0.60
C LYS A 118 2.42 6.38 -0.89
N PRO A 119 1.24 6.42 -1.50
CA PRO A 119 1.11 7.02 -2.82
C PRO A 119 1.40 8.52 -2.72
N GLU A 120 2.15 9.07 -3.68
CA GLU A 120 2.38 10.52 -3.83
C GLU A 120 1.05 11.27 -3.92
N GLU A 121 0.19 10.76 -4.79
CA GLU A 121 -1.18 11.20 -4.97
C GLU A 121 -2.10 9.97 -5.04
N PHE A 122 -3.24 10.07 -4.37
CA PHE A 122 -4.30 9.07 -4.44
C PHE A 122 -5.57 9.69 -5.06
N PRO A 123 -6.25 9.01 -6.01
CA PRO A 123 -7.46 9.54 -6.61
C PRO A 123 -8.59 9.68 -5.56
N SER A 124 -8.94 10.92 -5.22
CA SER A 124 -9.89 11.26 -4.16
C SER A 124 -11.35 10.89 -4.44
N ASN A 125 -11.68 10.44 -5.65
CA ASN A 125 -13.03 10.07 -6.09
C ASN A 125 -13.03 8.73 -6.85
N LEU A 126 -12.36 7.72 -6.29
CA LEU A 126 -12.30 6.40 -6.92
C LEU A 126 -13.70 5.81 -7.05
N ARG A 127 -14.10 5.55 -8.30
CA ARG A 127 -15.40 4.99 -8.66
C ARG A 127 -15.25 3.83 -9.60
N VAL A 128 -16.03 2.79 -9.34
CA VAL A 128 -15.94 1.53 -10.06
C VAL A 128 -17.28 1.10 -10.63
N ARG A 129 -17.23 0.43 -11.78
CA ARG A 129 -18.39 -0.15 -12.43
C ARG A 129 -18.18 -1.67 -12.60
N PRO A 130 -18.97 -2.52 -11.92
CA PRO A 130 -18.95 -3.96 -12.17
C PRO A 130 -19.59 -4.30 -13.52
N ASP A 131 -19.29 -5.49 -14.03
CA ASP A 131 -20.12 -6.12 -15.05
C ASP A 131 -21.50 -6.52 -14.49
N LYS A 132 -22.41 -6.96 -15.36
CA LYS A 132 -23.79 -7.28 -14.97
C LYS A 132 -23.87 -8.37 -13.90
N ASN A 133 -23.04 -9.40 -13.98
CA ASN A 133 -23.08 -10.53 -13.06
C ASN A 133 -22.58 -10.12 -11.67
N LEU A 134 -21.51 -9.33 -11.63
CA LEU A 134 -20.94 -8.82 -10.38
C LEU A 134 -21.84 -7.74 -9.76
N ALA A 135 -22.52 -6.92 -10.58
CA ALA A 135 -23.48 -5.91 -10.11
C ALA A 135 -24.61 -6.53 -9.28
N ASP A 136 -25.22 -7.63 -9.75
CA ASP A 136 -26.31 -8.29 -9.05
C ASP A 136 -25.86 -8.93 -7.72
N ARG A 137 -24.61 -9.42 -7.64
CA ARG A 137 -24.01 -9.91 -6.39
C ARG A 137 -23.81 -8.77 -5.39
N ILE A 138 -23.16 -7.68 -5.82
CA ILE A 138 -22.90 -6.51 -4.97
C ILE A 138 -24.21 -5.91 -4.46
N LYS A 139 -25.19 -5.74 -5.34
CA LYS A 139 -26.50 -5.19 -4.97
C LYS A 139 -27.20 -6.01 -3.90
N ARG A 140 -27.15 -7.35 -3.98
CA ARG A 140 -27.72 -8.23 -2.94
C ARG A 140 -26.98 -8.08 -1.61
N SER A 141 -25.66 -8.15 -1.62
CA SER A 141 -24.83 -8.00 -0.42
C SER A 141 -25.11 -6.66 0.30
N LEU A 142 -25.19 -5.56 -0.45
CA LEU A 142 -25.48 -4.25 0.12
C LEU A 142 -26.93 -4.12 0.63
N ALA A 143 -27.90 -4.78 -0.02
CA ALA A 143 -29.28 -4.82 0.45
C ALA A 143 -29.43 -5.59 1.78
N GLU A 144 -28.52 -6.53 2.04
CA GLU A 144 -28.41 -7.28 3.30
C GLU A 144 -27.54 -6.54 4.35
N HIS A 145 -27.15 -5.28 4.08
CA HIS A 145 -26.26 -4.49 4.92
C HIS A 145 -24.86 -5.11 5.16
N ALA A 146 -24.43 -6.03 4.28
CA ALA A 146 -23.09 -6.59 4.34
C ALA A 146 -22.07 -5.66 3.68
N ASN A 147 -20.89 -5.55 4.30
CA ASN A 147 -19.76 -4.81 3.73
C ASN A 147 -19.23 -5.54 2.49
N VAL A 148 -18.98 -4.77 1.43
CA VAL A 148 -18.43 -5.29 0.18
C VAL A 148 -16.99 -4.82 0.04
N SER A 149 -16.06 -5.68 0.45
CA SER A 149 -14.63 -5.38 0.41
C SER A 149 -14.02 -5.52 -1.00
N VAL A 150 -13.06 -4.66 -1.29
CA VAL A 150 -12.24 -4.68 -2.50
C VAL A 150 -10.76 -4.54 -2.16
N SER A 151 -9.91 -4.93 -3.09
CA SER A 151 -8.48 -4.59 -3.09
C SER A 151 -8.23 -3.49 -4.10
N VAL A 152 -7.59 -2.42 -3.64
CA VAL A 152 -7.12 -1.33 -4.51
C VAL A 152 -5.63 -1.57 -4.76
N VAL A 153 -5.31 -2.07 -5.95
CA VAL A 153 -3.94 -2.31 -6.39
C VAL A 153 -3.41 -1.04 -7.03
N MET A 154 -2.34 -0.49 -6.48
CA MET A 154 -1.63 0.66 -7.03
C MET A 154 -0.31 0.19 -7.61
N VAL A 155 -0.02 0.63 -8.83
CA VAL A 155 1.23 0.33 -9.53
C VAL A 155 1.92 1.64 -9.86
N GLY A 156 3.22 1.69 -9.64
CA GLY A 156 4.02 2.88 -9.92
C GLY A 156 5.50 2.66 -9.64
N MET A 157 6.24 3.75 -9.57
CA MET A 157 7.67 3.73 -9.24
C MET A 157 7.93 4.55 -7.99
N LEU A 158 9.03 4.26 -7.29
CA LEU A 158 9.46 5.09 -6.17
C LEU A 158 9.81 6.49 -6.67
N ILE A 159 9.62 7.50 -5.84
CA ILE A 159 10.13 8.85 -6.10
C ILE A 159 11.61 8.86 -5.71
N PRO A 160 12.59 8.97 -6.64
CA PRO A 160 14.00 8.79 -6.28
C PRO A 160 14.49 9.73 -5.19
N SER A 161 13.99 10.97 -5.16
CA SER A 161 14.36 11.99 -4.17
C SER A 161 13.71 11.81 -2.80
N GLU A 162 12.65 11.01 -2.68
CA GLU A 162 11.85 10.84 -1.45
C GLU A 162 11.41 9.38 -1.25
N SER A 163 12.24 8.43 -1.70
CA SER A 163 11.75 7.07 -1.98
C SER A 163 11.29 6.28 -0.75
N ILE A 164 11.86 6.54 0.43
CA ILE A 164 11.47 5.93 1.70
C ILE A 164 11.51 6.99 2.80
N ILE A 165 10.45 7.05 3.60
CA ILE A 165 10.39 7.81 4.85
C ILE A 165 10.37 6.83 6.03
N TYR A 166 11.21 7.06 7.03
CA TYR A 166 11.21 6.33 8.30
C TYR A 166 10.52 7.16 9.38
N ASP A 167 9.67 6.51 10.16
CA ASP A 167 8.93 7.11 11.28
C ASP A 167 8.74 6.08 12.42
N PHE A 168 8.05 6.46 13.48
CA PHE A 168 7.61 5.54 14.53
C PHE A 168 6.10 5.29 14.46
N SER A 169 5.69 4.12 14.95
CA SER A 169 4.27 3.80 15.09
C SER A 169 3.65 4.65 16.20
N HIS A 170 2.46 5.19 15.95
CA HIS A 170 1.68 5.86 16.98
C HIS A 170 0.96 4.87 17.92
N ASP A 171 0.78 3.63 17.48
CA ASP A 171 0.00 2.62 18.21
C ASP A 171 0.88 1.72 19.09
N ALA A 172 2.19 1.68 18.82
CA ALA A 172 3.13 0.81 19.54
C ALA A 172 4.50 1.47 19.68
N GLU A 173 4.94 1.63 20.92
CA GLU A 173 6.30 2.08 21.21
C GLU A 173 7.34 1.12 20.60
N TRP A 174 8.52 1.63 20.26
CA TRP A 174 9.66 0.88 19.73
C TRP A 174 9.47 0.25 18.35
N VAL A 175 8.28 0.41 17.75
CA VAL A 175 7.99 -0.07 16.40
C VAL A 175 8.25 1.04 15.40
N GLY A 176 9.20 0.83 14.50
CA GLY A 176 9.40 1.72 13.37
C GLY A 176 8.42 1.47 12.24
N VAL A 177 8.13 2.54 11.51
CA VAL A 177 7.32 2.57 10.31
C VAL A 177 8.23 2.93 9.13
N ILE A 178 8.11 2.17 8.05
CA ILE A 178 8.82 2.40 6.80
C ILE A 178 7.76 2.72 5.76
N MET A 179 7.90 3.87 5.11
CA MET A 179 6.95 4.36 4.13
C MET A 179 7.62 4.56 2.78
N PRO A 180 7.67 3.52 1.93
CA PRO A 180 8.05 3.69 0.54
C PRO A 180 7.05 4.62 -0.17
N VAL A 181 7.56 5.69 -0.78
CA VAL A 181 6.75 6.71 -1.45
C VAL A 181 6.71 6.40 -2.94
N VAL A 182 5.51 6.17 -3.47
CA VAL A 182 5.29 5.68 -4.83
C VAL A 182 4.51 6.71 -5.64
N ARG A 183 5.07 7.13 -6.77
CA ARG A 183 4.32 7.84 -7.81
C ARG A 183 3.44 6.83 -8.55
N VAL A 184 2.15 6.87 -8.27
CA VAL A 184 1.18 5.92 -8.84
C VAL A 184 0.95 6.22 -10.31
N GLU A 185 1.18 5.23 -11.15
CA GLU A 185 0.95 5.28 -12.61
C GLU A 185 -0.40 4.64 -12.98
N ARG A 186 -0.85 3.65 -12.19
CA ARG A 186 -2.05 2.87 -12.48
C ARG A 186 -2.74 2.40 -11.20
N VAL A 187 -4.06 2.39 -11.24
CA VAL A 187 -4.93 1.88 -10.16
C VAL A 187 -5.90 0.84 -10.73
N GLU A 188 -5.90 -0.34 -10.14
CA GLU A 188 -6.87 -1.41 -10.40
C GLU A 188 -7.69 -1.68 -9.13
N VAL A 189 -8.99 -1.91 -9.30
CA VAL A 189 -9.88 -2.28 -8.18
C VAL A 189 -10.42 -3.68 -8.41
N LEU A 190 -10.12 -4.56 -7.45
CA LEU A 190 -10.43 -5.96 -7.52
C LEU A 190 -11.46 -6.31 -6.47
N PHE A 191 -12.52 -6.99 -6.89
CA PHE A 191 -13.49 -7.53 -5.96
C PHE A 191 -12.85 -8.64 -5.13
N LYS A 192 -12.84 -8.50 -3.79
CA LYS A 192 -12.49 -9.62 -2.91
C LYS A 192 -13.73 -10.51 -2.84
N GLU A 193 -13.63 -11.75 -3.32
CA GLU A 193 -14.71 -12.69 -3.07
C GLU A 193 -14.88 -12.82 -1.56
N LEU A 194 -16.11 -12.58 -1.08
CA LEU A 194 -16.54 -13.04 0.23
C LEU A 194 -16.24 -14.54 0.25
N GLN A 195 -15.28 -14.98 1.05
CA GLN A 195 -15.15 -16.41 1.34
C GLN A 195 -16.51 -16.83 1.88
N ALA A 196 -17.23 -17.67 1.12
CA ALA A 196 -18.34 -18.39 1.69
C ALA A 196 -17.78 -19.24 2.84
N PRO A 197 -18.46 -19.27 4.00
CA PRO A 197 -18.04 -20.10 5.12
C PRO A 197 -17.92 -21.57 4.74
#